data_AF-A0A359KRG1-F1
#
_entry.id   AF-A0A359KRG1-F1
#
_cell.length_a   1.000
_cell.length_b   1.000
_cell.length_c   1.000
_cell.angle_alpha   90.00
_cell.angle_beta   90.00
_cell.angle_gamma   90.00
#
_symmetry.space_group_name_H-M   'P 1'
#
loop_
_entity.id
_entity.type
_entity.pdbx_description
1 polymer ?
#
loop_
_entity_poly.entity_id
_entity_poly.type
_entity_poly.pdbx_seq_one_letter_code
_entity_poly.pdbx_strand_id
1 'polypeptide(L)'
;YDEVNAYTPAWQEKYTGIGRDTVIRLAREFAGNSEATEGKTMIIVGASVNHWYYNNLAYRAPITALLLCGCCGRNGGGMNHYVGQEKLSLVAPWTSLAFALDWVKPPRQQQSPIWHYAHS
;
A
#
# COMPACT_ATOMS: atom_id res chain seq x y z
N TYR A 1 22.56 11.93 -9.66
CA TYR A 1 21.22 12.37 -9.23
C TYR A 1 20.58 13.32 -10.25
N ASP A 2 21.38 14.10 -10.99
CA ASP A 2 20.90 15.13 -11.92
C ASP A 2 20.63 14.69 -13.35
N GLU A 3 21.09 13.50 -13.73
CA GLU A 3 20.83 12.92 -15.04
C GLU A 3 19.35 12.55 -15.19
N VAL A 4 18.75 12.88 -16.33
CA VAL A 4 17.35 12.58 -16.64
C VAL A 4 17.25 11.17 -17.24
N ASN A 5 17.32 10.16 -16.37
CA ASN A 5 17.06 8.75 -16.70
C ASN A 5 15.83 8.24 -15.95
N ALA A 6 15.24 7.14 -16.41
CA ALA A 6 14.04 6.59 -15.77
C ALA A 6 14.23 6.43 -14.25
N TYR A 7 13.28 6.97 -13.48
CA TYR A 7 13.24 6.92 -12.01
C TYR A 7 14.37 7.65 -11.26
N THR A 8 15.15 8.52 -11.91
CA THR A 8 16.08 9.40 -11.19
C THR A 8 15.35 10.58 -10.51
N PRO A 9 15.94 11.24 -9.50
CA PRO A 9 15.36 12.44 -8.90
C PRO A 9 15.10 13.58 -9.89
N ALA A 10 15.99 13.78 -10.88
CA ALA A 10 15.77 14.75 -11.95
C ALA A 10 14.62 14.36 -12.89
N TRP A 11 14.45 13.06 -13.16
CA TRP A 11 13.33 12.57 -13.97
C TRP A 11 12.00 12.75 -13.27
N GLN A 12 11.88 12.38 -11.98
CA GLN A 12 10.60 12.47 -11.27
C GLN A 12 10.14 13.92 -11.11
N GLU A 13 11.07 14.87 -10.94
CA GLU A 13 10.78 16.31 -10.76
C GLU A 13 9.97 16.87 -11.93
N LYS A 14 10.24 16.39 -13.16
CA LYS A 14 9.49 16.77 -14.36
C LYS A 14 8.01 16.34 -14.31
N TYR A 15 7.70 15.20 -13.67
CA TYR A 15 6.34 14.63 -13.68
C TYR A 15 5.54 14.98 -12.42
N THR A 16 6.21 15.09 -11.26
CA THR A 16 5.56 15.35 -9.97
C THR A 16 5.57 16.82 -9.58
N GLY A 17 6.49 17.61 -10.15
CA GLY A 17 6.78 18.98 -9.71
C GLY A 17 7.50 19.08 -8.36
N ILE A 18 7.82 17.95 -7.72
CA ILE A 18 8.55 17.92 -6.44
C ILE A 18 10.04 18.05 -6.71
N GLY A 19 10.68 19.06 -6.13
CA GLY A 19 12.12 19.30 -6.29
C GLY A 19 12.96 18.08 -5.90
N ARG A 20 13.96 17.76 -6.72
CA ARG A 20 14.86 16.60 -6.56
C ARG A 20 15.56 16.58 -5.21
N ASP A 21 15.95 17.75 -4.71
CA ASP A 21 16.62 17.87 -3.40
C ASP A 21 15.68 17.45 -2.26
N THR A 22 14.39 17.76 -2.38
CA THR A 22 13.35 17.30 -1.44
C THR A 22 13.24 15.78 -1.45
N VAL A 23 13.17 15.16 -2.64
CA VAL A 23 13.04 13.70 -2.77
C VAL A 23 14.31 12.98 -2.30
N ILE A 24 15.49 13.51 -2.64
CA ILE A 24 16.78 12.95 -2.18
C ILE A 24 16.89 13.03 -0.66
N ARG A 25 16.56 14.19 -0.07
CA ARG A 25 16.57 14.37 1.38
C ARG A 25 15.61 13.40 2.06
N LEU A 26 14.36 13.33 1.60
CA LEU A 26 13.35 12.41 2.12
C LEU A 26 13.84 10.95 2.05
N ALA A 27 14.34 10.52 0.91
CA ALA A 27 14.81 9.14 0.73
C ALA A 27 15.97 8.79 1.67
N ARG A 28 16.92 9.72 1.86
CA ARG A 28 18.06 9.54 2.77
C ARG A 28 17.64 9.54 4.23
N GLU A 29 16.78 10.46 4.65
CA GLU A 29 16.26 10.52 6.03
C GLU A 29 15.42 9.27 6.33
N PHE A 30 14.59 8.84 5.38
CA PHE A 30 13.80 7.61 5.49
C PHE A 30 14.69 6.39 5.69
N ALA A 31 15.68 6.19 4.80
CA ALA A 31 16.60 5.06 4.89
C ALA A 31 17.49 5.13 6.13
N GLY A 32 18.00 6.31 6.48
CA GLY A 32 18.84 6.53 7.66
C GLY A 32 18.11 6.27 8.97
N ASN A 33 16.84 6.71 9.11
CA ASN A 33 16.03 6.33 10.26
C ASN A 33 15.77 4.83 10.30
N SER A 34 15.45 4.21 9.16
CA SER A 34 15.24 2.76 9.11
C SER A 34 16.47 1.98 9.52
N GLU A 35 17.66 2.38 9.07
CA GLU A 35 18.93 1.77 9.48
C GLU A 35 19.17 1.95 10.97
N ALA A 36 19.09 3.18 11.48
CA ALA A 36 19.37 3.50 12.88
C ALA A 36 18.41 2.85 13.89
N THR A 37 17.20 2.49 13.44
CA THR A 37 16.14 1.97 14.31
C THR A 37 15.79 0.50 14.05
N GLU A 38 16.51 -0.18 13.16
CA GLU A 38 16.21 -1.55 12.71
C GLU A 38 14.80 -1.68 12.08
N GLY A 39 14.43 -0.70 11.25
CA GLY A 39 13.22 -0.73 10.42
C GLY A 39 12.00 -0.03 11.01
N LYS A 40 12.17 0.87 12.00
CA LYS A 40 11.05 1.64 12.59
C LYS A 40 10.73 2.90 11.79
N THR A 41 10.52 2.70 10.49
CA THR A 41 10.00 3.71 9.56
C THR A 41 8.74 3.17 8.93
N MET A 42 7.69 3.98 8.90
CA MET A 42 6.38 3.56 8.40
C MET A 42 5.85 4.54 7.36
N ILE A 43 4.97 4.02 6.50
CA ILE A 43 4.16 4.83 5.58
C ILE A 43 2.70 4.59 5.92
N ILE A 44 1.98 5.67 6.20
CA ILE A 44 0.53 5.66 6.38
C ILE A 44 -0.09 6.10 5.06
N VAL A 45 -0.95 5.26 4.48
CA VAL A 45 -1.56 5.49 3.15
C VAL A 45 -3.07 5.24 3.18
N GLY A 46 -3.80 5.86 2.26
CA GLY A 46 -5.25 5.64 2.15
C GLY A 46 -5.80 5.78 0.73
N ALA A 47 -7.08 6.16 0.65
CA ALA A 47 -7.85 6.22 -0.59
C ALA A 47 -7.30 7.20 -1.63
N SER A 48 -6.61 8.28 -1.22
CA SER A 48 -6.01 9.26 -2.13
C SER A 48 -4.96 8.65 -3.08
N VAL A 49 -4.35 7.54 -2.68
CA VAL A 49 -3.45 6.74 -3.51
C VAL A 49 -4.17 5.52 -4.10
N ASN A 50 -5.11 4.94 -3.34
CA ASN A 50 -5.77 3.67 -3.70
C ASN A 50 -6.85 3.81 -4.78
N HIS A 51 -7.49 4.96 -4.91
CA HIS A 51 -8.63 5.15 -5.82
C HIS A 51 -8.20 5.68 -7.20
N TRP A 52 -6.95 5.43 -7.58
CA TRP A 52 -6.47 5.65 -8.95
C TRP A 52 -6.51 4.35 -9.75
N TYR A 53 -6.68 4.47 -11.07
CA TYR A 53 -6.66 3.32 -11.98
C TYR A 53 -5.37 2.51 -11.85
N TYR A 54 -4.23 3.19 -11.71
CA TYR A 54 -2.91 2.59 -11.50
C TYR A 54 -2.52 2.52 -10.00
N ASN A 55 -3.49 2.29 -9.09
CA ASN A 55 -3.21 2.17 -7.65
C ASN A 55 -2.17 1.10 -7.33
N ASN A 56 -2.11 0.04 -8.13
CA ASN A 56 -1.16 -1.04 -7.95
C ASN A 56 0.30 -0.54 -8.02
N LEU A 57 0.62 0.33 -8.98
CA LEU A 57 1.93 0.95 -9.09
C LEU A 57 2.17 1.92 -7.93
N ALA A 58 1.16 2.71 -7.59
CA ALA A 58 1.24 3.70 -6.52
C ALA A 58 1.42 3.07 -5.12
N TYR A 59 0.92 1.86 -4.88
CA TYR A 59 1.17 1.08 -3.67
C TYR A 59 2.51 0.36 -3.70
N ARG A 60 2.91 -0.18 -4.85
CA ARG A 60 4.18 -0.91 -4.98
C ARG A 60 5.40 -0.03 -4.74
N ALA A 61 5.35 1.25 -5.10
CA ALA A 61 6.46 2.17 -4.90
C ALA A 61 6.85 2.33 -3.40
N PRO A 62 5.95 2.76 -2.49
CA PRO A 62 6.26 2.86 -1.06
C PRO A 62 6.51 1.49 -0.41
N ILE A 63 5.81 0.43 -0.84
CA ILE A 63 6.08 -0.94 -0.36
C ILE A 63 7.52 -1.35 -0.68
N THR A 64 8.01 -1.05 -1.88
CA THR A 64 9.39 -1.37 -2.29
C THR A 64 10.41 -0.65 -1.41
N ALA A 65 10.19 0.64 -1.13
CA ALA A 65 11.06 1.39 -0.21
C ALA A 65 11.08 0.75 1.21
N LEU A 66 9.91 0.38 1.74
CA LEU A 66 9.80 -0.27 3.05
C LEU A 66 10.49 -1.66 3.08
N LEU A 67 10.40 -2.43 1.99
CA LEU A 67 11.09 -3.72 1.87
C LEU A 67 12.61 -3.53 1.84
N LEU A 68 13.11 -2.60 1.02
CA LEU A 68 14.55 -2.28 0.93
C LEU A 68 15.11 -1.77 2.26
N CYS A 69 14.30 -1.08 3.04
CA CYS A 69 14.67 -0.56 4.36
C CYS A 69 14.33 -1.51 5.53
N GLY A 70 13.94 -2.77 5.27
CA GLY A 70 13.69 -3.77 6.32
C GLY A 70 12.56 -3.41 7.30
N CYS A 71 11.59 -2.61 6.87
CA CYS A 71 10.57 -2.02 7.75
C CYS A 71 9.35 -2.92 7.98
N CYS A 72 9.05 -3.82 7.04
CA CYS A 72 7.87 -4.68 7.11
C CYS A 72 8.00 -5.71 8.25
N GLY A 73 6.99 -5.78 9.13
CA GLY A 73 6.98 -6.71 10.27
C GLY A 73 7.69 -6.19 11.52
N ARG A 74 8.15 -4.94 11.54
CA ARG A 74 8.75 -4.29 12.71
C ARG A 74 7.72 -3.41 13.43
N ASN A 75 7.71 -3.45 14.75
CA ASN A 75 6.89 -2.51 15.53
C ASN A 75 7.37 -1.07 15.28
N GLY A 76 6.47 -0.18 14.87
CA GLY A 76 6.80 1.18 14.43
C GLY A 76 7.26 1.26 12.96
N GLY A 77 7.17 0.17 12.20
CA GLY A 77 7.55 0.10 10.79
C GLY A 77 6.44 -0.38 9.86
N GLY A 78 6.68 -0.28 8.55
CA GLY A 78 5.89 -0.97 7.53
C GLY A 78 4.83 -0.13 6.82
N MET A 79 4.05 -0.82 5.98
CA MET A 79 2.98 -0.23 5.17
C MET A 79 1.68 -0.28 5.94
N ASN A 80 1.16 0.88 6.33
CA ASN A 80 -0.02 1.00 7.17
C ASN A 80 -1.14 1.63 6.35
N HIS A 81 -1.95 0.76 5.76
CA HIS A 81 -3.04 1.11 4.87
C HIS A 81 -4.34 1.32 5.65
N TYR A 82 -5.00 2.46 5.44
CA TYR A 82 -6.27 2.82 6.06
C TYR A 82 -7.28 3.29 5.02
N VAL A 83 -8.39 2.54 4.91
CA VAL A 83 -9.54 2.86 4.05
C VAL A 83 -10.83 2.64 4.85
N GLY A 84 -11.71 1.73 4.42
CA GLY A 84 -12.87 1.30 5.19
C GLY A 84 -12.52 0.40 6.37
N GLN A 85 -13.52 0.13 7.22
CA GLN A 85 -13.42 -0.74 8.38
C GLN A 85 -13.52 -2.22 7.98
N GLU A 86 -12.47 -2.74 7.33
CA GLU A 86 -12.47 -4.13 6.82
C GLU A 86 -12.14 -5.17 7.90
N LYS A 87 -11.34 -4.78 8.90
CA LYS A 87 -10.77 -5.73 9.87
C LYS A 87 -11.82 -6.28 10.83
N LEU A 88 -12.42 -7.39 10.45
CA LEU A 88 -13.29 -8.19 11.31
C LEU A 88 -12.45 -9.17 12.15
N SER A 89 -12.23 -8.85 13.42
CA SER A 89 -11.35 -9.64 14.31
C SER A 89 -11.74 -11.11 14.47
N LEU A 90 -13.03 -11.44 14.39
CA LEU A 90 -13.56 -12.81 14.53
C LEU A 90 -14.07 -13.34 13.18
N VAL A 91 -13.25 -13.23 12.13
CA VAL A 91 -13.65 -13.59 10.76
C VAL A 91 -14.08 -15.05 10.62
N ALA A 92 -13.41 -16.00 11.28
CA ALA A 92 -13.69 -17.43 11.14
C ALA A 92 -15.12 -17.82 11.60
N PRO A 93 -15.54 -17.55 12.86
CA PRO A 93 -16.91 -17.87 13.29
C PRO A 93 -17.96 -17.03 12.57
N TRP A 94 -17.66 -15.75 12.28
CA TRP A 94 -18.57 -14.90 11.52
C TRP A 94 -18.81 -15.45 10.11
N THR A 95 -17.77 -15.93 9.42
CA THR A 95 -17.87 -16.49 8.06
C THR A 95 -18.77 -17.72 8.04
N SER A 96 -18.69 -18.58 9.06
CA SER A 96 -19.57 -19.75 9.18
C SER A 96 -21.04 -19.35 9.26
N LEU A 97 -21.37 -18.38 10.12
CA LEU A 97 -22.73 -17.89 10.30
C LEU A 97 -23.23 -17.09 9.09
N ALA A 98 -22.45 -16.12 8.62
CA ALA A 98 -22.84 -15.18 7.57
C ALA A 98 -23.15 -15.86 6.22
N PHE A 99 -22.50 -17.00 5.95
CA PHE A 99 -22.68 -17.76 4.71
C PHE A 99 -23.31 -19.14 4.91
N ALA A 100 -23.91 -19.39 6.09
CA ALA A 100 -24.57 -20.66 6.44
C ALA A 100 -23.70 -21.92 6.18
N LEU A 101 -22.39 -21.81 6.44
CA LEU A 101 -21.43 -22.89 6.17
C LEU A 101 -21.57 -24.05 7.14
N ASP A 102 -22.28 -23.85 8.25
CA ASP A 102 -22.72 -24.90 9.16
C ASP A 102 -23.81 -25.80 8.54
N TRP A 103 -24.53 -25.32 7.52
CA TRP A 103 -25.58 -26.07 6.81
C TRP A 103 -25.18 -26.56 5.43
N VAL A 104 -24.54 -25.69 4.62
CA VAL A 104 -24.26 -25.97 3.21
C VAL A 104 -22.96 -25.31 2.75
N LYS A 105 -22.21 -26.02 1.90
CA LYS A 105 -20.95 -25.53 1.32
C LYS A 105 -20.87 -25.90 -0.17
N PRO A 106 -20.25 -25.07 -1.04
CA PRO A 106 -19.72 -23.73 -0.79
C PRO A 106 -20.78 -22.61 -0.95
N PRO A 107 -20.56 -21.41 -0.41
CA PRO A 107 -21.43 -20.27 -0.68
C PRO A 107 -21.16 -19.69 -2.08
N ARG A 108 -22.07 -18.82 -2.56
CA ARG A 108 -21.88 -18.05 -3.80
C ARG A 108 -21.49 -16.62 -3.48
N GLN A 109 -20.19 -16.34 -3.45
CA GLN A 109 -19.68 -14.98 -3.35
C GLN A 109 -19.52 -14.38 -4.76
N GLN A 110 -19.72 -13.07 -4.89
CA GLN A 110 -19.54 -12.37 -6.16
C GLN A 110 -18.80 -11.05 -5.97
N GLN A 111 -17.87 -10.75 -6.88
CA GLN A 111 -17.14 -9.49 -6.90
C GLN A 111 -18.01 -8.40 -7.56
N SER A 112 -18.47 -7.44 -6.75
CA SER A 112 -19.49 -6.48 -7.18
C SER A 112 -19.06 -5.59 -8.36
N PRO A 113 -17.81 -5.05 -8.42
CA PRO A 113 -17.41 -4.20 -9.55
C PRO A 113 -17.55 -4.86 -10.93
N ILE A 114 -17.10 -6.11 -11.10
CA ILE A 114 -17.26 -6.85 -12.36
C ILE A 114 -18.73 -7.18 -12.61
N TRP A 115 -19.47 -7.56 -11.57
CA TRP A 115 -20.90 -7.84 -11.72
C TRP A 115 -21.65 -6.61 -12.24
N HIS A 116 -21.44 -5.44 -11.65
CA HIS A 116 -22.06 -4.20 -12.13
C HIS A 116 -21.64 -3.89 -13.57
N TYR A 117 -20.34 -3.88 -13.87
CA TYR A 117 -19.85 -3.60 -15.22
C TYR A 117 -20.46 -4.50 -16.31
N ALA A 118 -20.67 -5.79 -16.01
CA ALA A 118 -21.21 -6.74 -16.98
C ALA A 118 -22.75 -6.71 -17.11
N HIS A 119 -23.48 -6.10 -16.16
CA HIS A 119 -24.94 -6.17 -16.07
C HIS A 119 -25.64 -4.80 -15.97
N SER A 120 -24.91 -3.69 -16.16
CA SER A 120 -25.43 -2.32 -16.18
C SER A 120 -25.16 -1.62 -17.51
#